data_AF-A0A939U0W3-F1
#
_entry.id   AF-A0A939U0W3-F1
#
_cell.length_a   1.000
_cell.length_b   1.000
_cell.length_c   1.000
_cell.angle_alpha   90.00
_cell.angle_beta   90.00
_cell.angle_gamma   90.00
#
_symmetry.space_group_name_H-M   'P 1'
#
loop_
_entity.id
_entity.type
_entity.pdbx_description
1 polymer ?
#
loop_
_entity_poly.entity_id
_entity_poly.type
_entity_poly.pdbx_seq_one_letter_code
_entity_poly.pdbx_strand_id
1 'polypeptide(L)' 'MNQQRYECIREPDGRWTVIDTFTNRPSLIGDREASSLRQHEAIEVTELLNLIPLSPYPHRYG' A
#
# COMPACT_ATOMS: atom_id res chain seq x y z
N MET A 1 -0.01 1.94 -19.09
CA MET A 1 0.26 2.72 -17.87
C MET A 1 0.09 1.77 -16.70
N ASN A 2 1.16 1.45 -15.98
CA ASN A 2 1.06 0.60 -14.78
C ASN A 2 0.24 1.37 -13.75
N GLN A 3 -1.02 1.00 -13.56
CA GLN A 3 -1.83 1.54 -12.45
C GLN A 3 -1.22 1.02 -11.16
N GLN A 4 -0.67 1.92 -10.36
CA GLN A 4 -0.22 1.62 -9.00
C GLN A 4 -1.44 1.18 -8.18
N ARG A 5 -1.32 0.05 -7.49
CA ARG A 5 -2.41 -0.53 -6.67
C ARG A 5 -2.57 0.21 -5.35
N TYR A 6 -1.48 0.78 -4.84
CA TYR A 6 -1.48 1.47 -3.56
C TYR A 6 -1.21 2.95 -3.76
N GLU A 7 -1.89 3.78 -2.99
CA GLU A 7 -1.73 5.23 -2.98
C GLU A 7 -1.72 5.73 -1.53
N CYS A 8 -0.93 6.75 -1.22
CA CYS A 8 -1.00 7.42 0.07
C CYS A 8 -1.85 8.69 -0.01
N ILE A 9 -2.82 8.82 0.88
CA ILE A 9 -3.67 10.01 1.01
C ILE A 9 -3.40 10.72 2.33
N ARG A 10 -3.51 12.05 2.32
CA ARG A 10 -3.44 12.87 3.53
C ARG A 10 -4.82 13.01 4.15
N GLU A 11 -4.92 12.72 5.44
CA GLU A 11 -6.14 12.85 6.24
C GLU A 11 -6.31 14.28 6.79
N PRO A 12 -7.54 14.67 7.19
CA PRO A 12 -7.81 16.00 7.73
C PRO A 12 -7.03 16.36 9.00
N ASP A 13 -6.60 15.35 9.76
CA ASP A 13 -5.79 15.51 10.98
C ASP A 13 -4.29 15.74 10.69
N GLY A 14 -3.90 15.70 9.42
CA GLY A 14 -2.52 15.88 8.96
C GLY A 14 -1.70 14.60 8.92
N ARG A 15 -2.28 13.45 9.27
CA ARG A 15 -1.65 12.13 9.10
C ARG A 15 -1.89 11.60 7.68
N TRP A 16 -1.21 10.51 7.37
CA TRP A 16 -1.28 9.86 6.07
C TRP A 16 -1.74 8.41 6.20
N THR A 17 -2.53 7.97 5.23
CA THR A 17 -3.04 6.61 5.16
C THR A 17 -2.75 6.04 3.78
N VAL A 18 -2.20 4.83 3.73
CA VAL A 18 -1.99 4.08 2.49
C VAL A 18 -3.24 3.29 2.18
N ILE A 19 -3.85 3.55 1.02
CA ILE A 19 -5.07 2.90 0.56
C ILE A 19 -4.75 1.94 -0.58
N ASP A 20 -5.45 0.80 -0.62
CA ASP A 20 -5.52 -0.05 -1.80
C ASP A 20 -6.61 0.53 -2.73
N THR A 21 -6.21 1.05 -3.88
CA THR A 21 -7.09 1.73 -4.84
C THR A 21 -8.11 0.79 -5.48
N PHE A 22 -7.89 -0.52 -5.44
CA PHE A 22 -8.83 -1.51 -5.97
C PHE A 22 -9.98 -1.78 -4.99
N THR A 23 -9.70 -1.69 -3.69
CA THR A 23 -10.70 -1.97 -2.63
C THR A 23 -11.23 -0.71 -1.96
N ASN A 24 -10.56 0.44 -2.15
CA ASN A 24 -10.79 1.69 -1.43
C ASN A 24 -10.72 1.54 0.10
N ARG A 25 -9.85 0.65 0.59
CA ARG A 25 -9.64 0.41 2.02
C ARG A 25 -8.21 0.72 2.43
N PRO A 26 -7.96 1.05 3.71
CA PRO A 26 -6.61 1.10 4.24
C PRO A 26 -5.87 -0.22 3.99
N SER A 27 -4.63 -0.12 3.53
CA SER A 27 -3.77 -1.28 3.34
C SER A 27 -3.40 -1.87 4.71
N LEU A 28 -3.27 -3.20 4.78
CA LEU A 28 -2.83 -3.91 5.97
C LEU A 28 -1.36 -4.27 5.84
N ILE A 29 -0.55 -3.86 6.82
CA ILE A 29 0.85 -4.26 6.97
C ILE A 29 0.93 -5.18 8.18
N GLY A 30 1.04 -6.48 7.92
CA GLY A 30 0.82 -7.49 8.96
C GLY A 30 -0.63 -7.41 9.46
N ASP A 31 -0.80 -7.25 10.78
CA ASP A 31 -2.11 -7.16 11.44
C ASP A 31 -2.57 -5.72 11.69
N ARG A 32 -1.87 -4.72 11.15
CA ARG A 32 -2.13 -3.30 11.40
C ARG A 32 -2.46 -2.55 10.12
N GLU A 33 -3.46 -1.68 10.19
CA GLU A 33 -3.74 -0.73 9.13
C GLU A 33 -2.59 0.27 8.95
N ALA A 34 -2.21 0.51 7.70
CA ALA A 34 -1.26 1.52 7.28
C ALA A 34 -1.87 2.92 7.33
N SER A 35 -2.49 3.25 8.47
CA SER A 35 -3.14 4.53 8.75
C SER A 35 -2.36 5.30 9.81
N SER A 36 -2.66 6.59 9.96
CA SER A 36 -2.01 7.44 10.96
C SER A 36 -0.48 7.58 10.81
N LEU A 37 0.04 7.42 9.60
CA LEU A 37 1.47 7.51 9.28
C LEU A 37 1.93 8.96 9.11
N ARG A 38 3.23 9.18 9.24
CA ARG A 38 3.87 10.41 8.76
C ARG A 38 3.98 10.39 7.24
N GLN A 39 4.15 11.55 6.63
CA GLN A 39 4.27 11.68 5.17
C GLN A 39 5.38 10.78 4.60
N HIS A 40 6.58 10.82 5.19
CA HIS A 40 7.71 10.02 4.68
C HIS A 40 7.45 8.51 4.81
N GLU A 41 6.84 8.07 5.92
CA GLU A 41 6.47 6.68 6.17
C GLU A 41 5.44 6.19 5.13
N ALA A 42 4.41 6.99 4.89
CA ALA A 42 3.36 6.64 3.93
C ALA A 42 3.89 6.54 2.49
N ILE A 43 4.80 7.42 2.09
CA ILE A 43 5.46 7.38 0.78
C ILE A 43 6.29 6.11 0.65
N GLU A 44 7.17 5.84 1.63
CA GLU A 44 8.04 4.66 1.64
C GLU A 44 7.23 3.35 1.57
N VAL A 45 6.19 3.24 2.40
CA VAL A 45 5.28 2.08 2.39
C VAL A 45 4.59 1.93 1.04
N THR A 46 4.09 3.02 0.45
CA THR A 46 3.38 2.99 -0.83
C THR A 46 4.29 2.54 -1.96
N GLU A 47 5.53 3.05 -1.99
CA GLU A 47 6.54 2.62 -2.96
C GLU A 47 6.85 1.13 -2.79
N LEU A 48 7.13 0.67 -1.57
CA LEU A 48 7.41 -0.73 -1.27
C LEU A 48 6.26 -1.65 -1.70
N LEU A 49 5.02 -1.29 -1.38
CA LEU A 49 3.84 -2.09 -1.74
C LEU A 49 3.60 -2.15 -3.25
N ASN A 50 3.89 -1.08 -3.97
CA ASN A 50 3.78 -1.05 -5.43
C ASN A 50 4.97 -1.72 -6.14
N LEU A 51 6.11 -1.89 -5.46
CA LEU A 51 7.26 -2.65 -5.98
C LEU A 51 7.06 -4.16 -5.89
N ILE A 52 6.17 -4.65 -5.01
CA ILE A 52 5.84 -6.07 -4.93
C ILE A 52 5.05 -6.44 -6.19
N PRO A 53 5.64 -7.19 -7.15
CA PRO A 53 4.85 -7.67 -8.27
C PRO A 53 3.79 -8.60 -7.68
N LEU A 54 2.53 -8.39 -8.05
CA LEU A 54 1.46 -9.34 -7.82
C LEU A 54 1.81 -10.60 -8.62
N SER A 55 2.68 -11.47 -8.10
CA SER A 55 3.06 -12.69 -8.79
C SER A 55 1.79 -13.53 -8.94
N PRO A 56 1.33 -13.83 -10.17
CA PRO A 56 0.14 -14.66 -10.35
C PRO A 56 0.43 -16.15 -10.11
N TYR A 57 1.66 -16.56 -9.79
CA TYR A 57 2.02 -17.96 -9.60
C TYR A 57 3.05 -18.17 -8.48
N PRO A 58 2.80 -19.06 -7.49
CA PRO A 58 3.90 -19.70 -6.81
C PRO A 58 4.61 -20.59 -7.83
N HIS A 59 5.94 -20.55 -7.87
CA HIS A 59 6.73 -21.52 -8.61
C HIS A 59 6.38 -22.93 -8.13
N ARG A 60 5.44 -23.60 -8.81
CA ARG A 60 5.40 -25.05 -8.88
C ARG A 60 6.57 -25.48 -9.75
N TYR A 61 7.71 -25.71 -9.12
CA TYR A 61 8.68 -26.65 -9.66
C TYR A 61 8.47 -27.97 -8.91
N GLY A 62 8.20 -29.01 -9.70
CA GLY A 62 8.01 -30.38 -9.24
C GLY A 62 9.30 -31.10 -8.92
#